data_AF-A0A3D4QLJ7-F1
#
_entry.id   AF-A0A3D4QLJ7-F1
#
_cell.length_a   1.000
_cell.length_b   1.000
_cell.length_c   1.000
_cell.angle_alpha   90.00
_cell.angle_beta   90.00
_cell.angle_gamma   90.00
#
_symmetry.space_group_name_H-M   'P 1'
#
loop_
_entity.id
_entity.type
_entity.pdbx_description
1 polymer ?
#
loop_
_entity_poly.entity_id
_entity_poly.type
_entity_poly.pdbx_seq_one_letter_code
_entity_poly.pdbx_strand_id
1 'polypeptide(L)' 'MDGTMTSPSANTARLQASLDSCETRREPFSHWLLDDVFTDEVVEGLRALPFDAPRVEYTKGARAAN' A
#
# COMPACT_ATOMS: atom_id res chain seq x y z
N MET A 1 33.74 -4.34 -14.39
CA MET A 1 32.71 -3.33 -14.11
C MET A 1 32.14 -3.70 -12.75
N ASP A 2 32.64 -3.06 -11.69
CA ASP A 2 32.17 -3.30 -10.33
C ASP A 2 30.81 -2.63 -10.15
N GLY A 3 29.75 -3.45 -10.16
CA GLY A 3 28.42 -3.04 -9.78
C GLY A 3 28.38 -2.88 -8.27
N THR A 4 28.44 -1.64 -7.80
CA THR A 4 28.13 -1.29 -6.41
C THR A 4 26.69 -1.73 -6.11
N MET A 5 26.53 -2.90 -5.48
CA MET A 5 25.29 -3.26 -4.78
C MET A 5 25.13 -2.26 -3.64
N THR A 6 24.36 -1.21 -3.86
CA THR A 6 23.88 -0.35 -2.79
C THR A 6 22.97 -1.19 -1.89
N SER A 7 23.45 -1.53 -0.69
CA SER A 7 22.62 -2.16 0.33
C SER A 7 21.34 -1.34 0.49
N PRO A 8 20.15 -1.97 0.45
CA PRO A 8 18.91 -1.26 0.69
C PRO A 8 19.02 -0.53 2.03
N SER A 9 18.58 0.72 2.09
CA SER A 9 18.42 1.38 3.39
C SER A 9 17.58 0.49 4.31
N ALA A 10 17.75 0.58 5.63
CA ALA A 10 16.97 -0.24 6.57
C ALA A 10 15.46 -0.15 6.31
N ASN A 11 14.97 1.01 5.84
CA ASN A 11 13.57 1.21 5.45
C ASN A 11 13.20 0.48 4.15
N THR A 12 14.09 0.47 3.16
CA THR A 12 13.90 -0.26 1.91
C THR A 12 13.85 -1.77 2.14
N ALA A 13 14.73 -2.30 3.00
CA ALA A 13 14.72 -3.72 3.36
C ALA A 13 13.45 -4.11 4.12
N ARG A 14 13.00 -3.27 5.07
CA ARG A 14 11.76 -3.48 5.81
C ARG A 14 10.53 -3.41 4.91
N LEU A 15 10.50 -2.47 3.98
CA LEU A 15 9.43 -2.38 2.98
C LEU A 15 9.39 -3.63 2.12
N GLN A 16 10.52 -4.09 1.58
CA GLN A 16 10.57 -5.29 0.74
C GLN A 16 10.08 -6.52 1.50
N ALA A 17 10.55 -6.72 2.74
CA ALA A 17 10.10 -7.83 3.58
C ALA A 17 8.57 -7.78 3.85
N SER A 18 8.01 -6.57 3.99
CA SER A 18 6.57 -6.40 4.12
C SER A 18 5.84 -6.78 2.83
N LEU A 19 6.33 -6.33 1.67
CA LEU A 19 5.74 -6.65 0.37
C LEU A 19 5.80 -8.14 0.03
N ASP A 20 6.90 -8.82 0.39
CA ASP A 20 7.07 -10.25 0.16
C ASP A 20 6.05 -11.11 0.94
N SER A 21 5.49 -10.57 2.02
CA SER A 21 4.45 -11.23 2.83
C SER A 21 3.02 -10.97 2.35
N CYS A 22 2.83 -10.03 1.42
CA CYS A 22 1.50 -9.62 0.94
C CYS A 22 0.96 -10.54 -0.15
N GLU A 23 -0.38 -10.64 -0.23
CA GLU A 23 -1.03 -11.24 -1.39
C GLU A 23 -0.67 -10.44 -2.65
N THR A 24 -0.27 -11.14 -3.71
CA THR A 24 0.04 -10.52 -5.00
C THR A 24 -1.01 -10.94 -6.02
N ARG A 25 -1.61 -9.97 -6.71
CA ARG A 25 -2.53 -10.19 -7.83
C ARG A 25 -1.90 -9.70 -9.13
N ARG A 26 -2.27 -10.35 -10.24
CA ARG A 26 -1.67 -10.10 -11.57
C ARG A 26 -2.63 -9.47 -12.58
N GLU A 27 -3.92 -9.46 -12.29
CA GLU A 27 -4.94 -8.93 -13.20
C GLU A 27 -5.72 -7.78 -12.54
N PRO A 28 -6.03 -6.70 -13.28
CA PRO A 28 -5.63 -6.41 -14.67
C PRO A 28 -4.14 -6.02 -14.82
N PHE A 29 -3.44 -5.75 -13.72
CA PHE A 29 -2.00 -5.48 -13.67
C PHE A 29 -1.40 -6.08 -12.40
N SER A 30 -0.09 -6.31 -12.36
CA SER A 30 0.61 -6.78 -11.16
C SER A 30 0.55 -5.75 -10.03
N HIS A 31 0.01 -6.14 -8.88
CA HIS A 31 -0.07 -5.32 -7.67
C HIS A 31 -0.04 -6.18 -6.40
N TRP A 32 0.41 -5.57 -5.30
CA TRP A 32 0.30 -6.13 -3.95
C TRP A 32 -0.98 -5.64 -3.29
N LEU A 33 -1.64 -6.54 -2.57
CA LEU A 33 -2.69 -6.19 -1.63
C LEU A 33 -2.08 -6.04 -0.25
N LEU A 34 -2.14 -4.82 0.27
CA LEU A 34 -1.70 -4.51 1.63
C LEU A 34 -2.91 -4.67 2.55
N ASP A 35 -2.96 -5.77 3.27
CA ASP A 35 -3.95 -6.01 4.32
C ASP A 35 -3.40 -5.56 5.69
N ASP A 36 -4.28 -5.25 6.63
CA ASP A 36 -3.93 -4.88 8.01
C ASP A 36 -2.91 -3.73 8.16
N VAL A 37 -2.98 -2.74 7.25
CA VAL A 37 -2.07 -1.57 7.23
C VAL A 37 -2.20 -0.72 8.50
N PHE A 38 -3.38 -0.68 9.10
CA PHE A 38 -3.67 0.06 10.32
C PHE A 38 -3.97 -0.92 11.45
N THR A 39 -3.60 -0.54 12.68
CA THR A 39 -4.01 -1.29 13.87
C THR A 39 -5.52 -1.24 14.05
N ASP A 40 -6.09 -2.25 14.71
CA ASP A 40 -7.52 -2.29 15.03
C ASP A 40 -7.98 -1.02 15.75
N GLU A 41 -7.16 -0.48 16.66
CA GLU A 41 -7.45 0.77 17.37
C GLU A 41 -7.65 1.95 16.41
N VAL A 42 -6.78 2.09 15.40
CA VAL A 42 -6.88 3.16 14.41
C VAL A 42 -8.10 2.94 13.52
N VAL A 43 -8.37 1.70 13.12
CA VAL A 43 -9.55 1.35 12.32
C VAL A 43 -10.84 1.70 13.05
N GLU A 44 -10.97 1.32 14.32
CA GLU A 44 -12.14 1.62 15.13
C GLU A 44 -12.28 3.13 15.40
N GLY A 45 -11.17 3.84 15.64
CA GLY A 45 -11.17 5.29 15.76
C GLY A 45 -11.70 5.99 14.51
N LEU A 46 -11.30 5.53 13.31
CA LEU A 46 -11.79 6.06 12.04
C LEU A 46 -13.28 5.76 11.82
N ARG A 47 -13.75 4.56 12.19
CA ARG A 47 -15.16 4.16 12.09
C ARG A 47 -16.09 4.96 13.01
N ALA A 48 -15.58 5.43 14.15
CA ALA A 48 -16.35 6.21 15.12
C ALA A 48 -16.49 7.69 14.74
N LEU A 49 -15.82 8.17 13.69
CA LEU A 49 -15.90 9.57 13.28
C LEU A 49 -17.31 9.92 12.79
N PRO A 50 -17.82 11.12 13.10
CA PRO A 50 -19.18 11.56 12.73
C PRO A 50 -19.25 12.05 11.27
N PHE A 51 -18.53 11.39 10.36
CA PHE A 51 -18.52 11.72 8.93
C PHE A 51 -18.79 10.44 8.15
N ASP A 52 -19.69 10.51 7.17
CA ASP A 52 -19.92 9.39 6.27
C ASP A 52 -18.66 9.14 5.44
N ALA A 53 -18.23 7.88 5.37
CA ALA A 53 -17.17 7.49 4.46
C ALA A 53 -17.59 7.87 3.03
N PRO A 54 -16.75 8.62 2.29
CA PRO A 54 -17.09 9.00 0.93
C PRO A 54 -17.32 7.72 0.11
N ARG A 55 -18.45 7.65 -0.58
CA ARG A 55 -18.69 6.59 -1.56
C ARG A 55 -17.73 6.81 -2.72
N VAL A 56 -16.63 6.07 -2.72
CA VAL A 56 -15.68 6.09 -3.82
C VAL A 56 -16.33 5.33 -4.97
N GLU A 57 -16.87 6.05 -5.96
CA GLU A 57 -17.10 5.45 -7.26
C GLU A 57 -15.73 5.08 -7.83
N TYR A 58 -15.43 3.78 -7.91
CA TYR A 58 -14.17 3.21 -8.42
C TYR A 58 -13.86 3.58 -9.91
N THR A 59 -14.58 4.55 -10.49
CA THR A 59 -14.56 4.87 -11.92
C THR A 59 -13.61 6.00 -12.30
N LYS A 60 -13.03 6.77 -11.36
CA LYS A 60 -12.10 7.86 -11.70
C LYS A 60 -10.85 7.92 -10.83
N GLY A 61 -10.01 6.91 -10.95
CA GLY A 61 -8.58 7.05 -10.70
C GLY A 61 -7.88 7.68 -11.91
N ALA A 62 -8.03 9.00 -12.12
CA ALA A 62 -7.18 9.69 -13.08
C ALA A 62 -5.82 9.95 -12.40
N ARG A 63 -4.76 9.28 -12.85
CA ARG A 63 -3.41 9.76 -12.55
C ARG A 63 -3.34 11.19 -13.08
N ALA A 64 -3.02 12.16 -12.21
CA ALA A 64 -2.74 13.51 -12.68
C ALA A 64 -1.63 13.40 -13.74
N ALA A 65 -1.83 14.03 -14.91
CA ALA A 65 -0.78 14.10 -15.91
C ALA A 65 0.38 14.91 -15.31
N ASN A 66 1.55 14.28 -15.20
CA ASN A 66 2.80 14.99 -14.97
C ASN A 66 3.26 15.64 -16.27
#